data_AF-A0A480BP88-F1
#
_entry.id   AF-A0A480BP88-F1
#
_cell.length_a   1.000
_cell.length_b   1.000
_cell.length_c   1.000
_cell.angle_alpha   90.00
_cell.angle_beta   90.00
_cell.angle_gamma   90.00
#
_symmetry.space_group_name_H-M   'P 1'
#
loop_
_entity.id
_entity.type
_entity.pdbx_description
1 polymer ?
#
loop_
_entity_poly.entity_id
_entity_poly.type
_entity_poly.pdbx_seq_one_letter_code
_entity_poly.pdbx_strand_id
1 'polypeptide(L)'
;MLSGGNTPAPVLRALKYAPVDWPKITVSLVDERLVPPDHADSNQRLVTDTLDPEGLGARFLPLYSPAASPQAAAEAATQRLATLPLPLDIVLLGIGDDGH
;
A
#
# COMPACT_ATOMS: atom_id res chain seq x y z
N MET A 1 1.22 6.85 2.34
CA MET A 1 0.67 5.50 2.63
C MET A 1 -0.81 5.48 2.26
N LEU A 2 -1.31 4.34 1.77
CA LEU A 2 -2.64 4.19 1.21
C LEU A 2 -3.42 3.09 1.96
N SER A 3 -4.69 3.35 2.29
CA SER A 3 -5.62 2.31 2.75
C SER A 3 -6.20 1.51 1.59
N GLY A 4 -6.60 0.28 1.90
CA GLY A 4 -7.36 -0.58 0.99
C GLY A 4 -8.86 -0.29 0.94
N GLY A 5 -9.62 -1.27 0.45
CA GLY A 5 -11.08 -1.22 0.36
C GLY A 5 -11.62 -0.70 -0.98
N ASN A 6 -12.95 -0.63 -1.09
CA ASN A 6 -13.62 -0.30 -2.35
C ASN A 6 -13.70 1.22 -2.62
N THR A 7 -13.69 2.03 -1.57
CA THR A 7 -13.80 3.49 -1.65
C THR A 7 -12.56 4.16 -2.26
N PRO A 8 -11.31 3.74 -1.98
CA PRO A 8 -10.13 4.38 -2.56
C PRO A 8 -9.90 4.09 -4.05
N ALA A 9 -10.47 3.02 -4.61
CA ALA A 9 -10.13 2.56 -5.96
C ALA A 9 -10.29 3.64 -7.06
N PRO A 10 -11.38 4.44 -7.11
CA PRO A 10 -11.50 5.54 -8.08
C PRO A 10 -10.45 6.63 -7.88
N VAL A 11 -10.10 6.93 -6.62
CA VAL A 11 -9.07 7.93 -6.28
C VAL A 11 -7.70 7.47 -6.76
N LEU A 12 -7.34 6.21 -6.53
CA LEU A 12 -6.06 5.65 -6.97
C LEU A 12 -5.90 5.67 -8.49
N ARG A 13 -6.97 5.33 -9.23
CA ARG A 13 -6.98 5.41 -10.70
C ARG A 13 -6.81 6.84 -11.20
N ALA A 14 -7.45 7.82 -10.55
CA ALA A 14 -7.28 9.23 -10.90
C ALA A 14 -5.88 9.73 -10.55
N LEU A 15 -5.32 9.30 -9.42
CA LEU A 15 -4.01 9.72 -8.93
C LEU A 15 -2.90 9.36 -9.92
N LYS A 16 -3.02 8.25 -10.67
CA LYS A 16 -2.10 7.84 -11.74
C LYS A 16 -1.74 8.96 -12.73
N TYR A 17 -2.66 9.90 -12.96
CA TYR A 17 -2.50 11.01 -13.90
C TYR A 17 -2.00 12.32 -13.26
N ALA A 18 -1.68 12.30 -11.96
CA ALA A 18 -1.18 13.47 -11.27
C ALA A 18 0.18 13.91 -11.84
N PRO A 19 0.43 15.22 -12.01
CA PRO A 19 1.68 15.75 -12.55
C PRO A 19 2.78 15.79 -11.47
N VAL A 20 3.15 14.61 -10.96
CA VAL A 20 4.19 14.43 -9.95
C VAL A 20 5.34 13.62 -10.49
N ASP A 21 6.52 13.79 -9.89
CA ASP A 21 7.74 13.06 -10.27
C ASP A 21 7.73 11.67 -9.62
N TRP A 22 6.99 10.74 -10.21
CA TRP A 22 6.76 9.37 -9.70
C TRP A 22 8.02 8.61 -9.27
N PRO A 23 9.16 8.68 -10.00
CA PRO A 23 10.42 8.08 -9.55
C PRO A 23 10.91 8.54 -8.17
N LYS A 24 10.47 9.69 -7.68
CA LYS A 24 10.80 10.19 -6.33
C LYS A 24 9.79 9.79 -5.27
N ILE A 25 8.69 9.13 -5.66
CA ILE A 25 7.61 8.75 -4.76
C ILE A 25 7.83 7.32 -4.27
N THR A 26 7.63 7.11 -2.98
CA THR A 26 7.49 5.77 -2.39
C THR A 26 6.05 5.58 -1.91
N VAL A 27 5.42 4.50 -2.36
CA VAL A 27 4.08 4.10 -1.98
C VAL A 27 4.15 2.89 -1.05
N SER A 28 3.35 2.91 0.01
CA SER A 28 3.16 1.76 0.92
C SER A 28 1.73 1.78 1.46
N LEU A 29 1.36 0.75 2.22
CA LEU A 29 0.01 0.52 2.70
C LEU A 29 -0.11 0.85 4.19
N VAL A 30 -1.28 1.32 4.62
CA VAL A 30 -1.58 1.54 6.05
C VAL A 30 -1.77 0.20 6.76
N ASP A 31 -2.45 -0.71 6.10
CA ASP A 31 -2.77 -2.06 6.57
C ASP A 31 -2.75 -3.04 5.39
N GLU A 32 -2.72 -4.34 5.71
CA GLU A 32 -2.79 -5.40 4.71
C GLU A 32 -3.41 -6.65 5.31
N ARG A 33 -4.15 -7.41 4.49
CA ARG A 33 -4.62 -8.74 4.87
C ARG A 33 -3.51 -9.74 4.57
N LEU A 34 -3.24 -10.65 5.51
CA LEU A 34 -2.19 -11.66 5.37
C LEU A 34 -2.62 -12.79 4.41
N VAL A 35 -2.77 -12.44 3.15
CA VAL A 35 -3.14 -13.31 2.03
C VAL A 35 -2.18 -13.05 0.86
N PRO A 36 -2.00 -14.01 -0.06
CA PRO A 36 -1.15 -13.82 -1.23
C PRO A 36 -1.47 -12.55 -2.04
N PRO A 37 -0.48 -11.92 -2.72
CA PRO A 37 -0.66 -10.65 -3.42
C PRO A 37 -1.63 -10.68 -4.61
N ASP A 38 -1.98 -11.86 -5.12
CA ASP A 38 -2.96 -12.07 -6.19
C ASP A 38 -4.37 -12.36 -5.65
N HIS A 39 -4.53 -12.47 -4.32
CA HIS A 39 -5.82 -12.71 -3.68
C HIS A 39 -6.75 -11.50 -3.86
N ALA A 40 -8.05 -11.77 -4.04
CA ALA A 40 -9.06 -10.73 -4.25
C ALA A 40 -9.09 -9.67 -3.12
N ASP A 41 -8.81 -10.11 -1.89
CA ASP A 41 -8.78 -9.24 -0.72
C ASP A 41 -7.44 -8.49 -0.53
N SER A 42 -6.38 -8.75 -1.27
CA SER A 42 -5.10 -8.07 -1.03
C SER A 42 -5.17 -6.56 -1.32
N ASN A 43 -4.75 -5.73 -0.36
CA ASN A 43 -4.61 -4.29 -0.57
C ASN A 43 -3.45 -3.99 -1.54
N GLN A 44 -2.38 -4.78 -1.48
CA GLN A 44 -1.32 -4.76 -2.48
C GLN A 44 -1.88 -4.99 -3.89
N ARG A 45 -2.72 -6.00 -4.09
CA ARG A 45 -3.38 -6.23 -5.39
C ARG A 45 -4.15 -5.00 -5.84
N LEU A 46 -4.97 -4.42 -4.97
CA LEU A 46 -5.75 -3.23 -5.28
C LEU A 46 -4.85 -2.08 -5.76
N VAL A 47 -3.75 -1.79 -5.06
CA VAL A 47 -2.83 -0.70 -5.41
C VAL A 47 -2.11 -0.98 -6.72
N THR A 48 -1.63 -2.21 -6.93
CA THR A 48 -0.99 -2.63 -8.19
C THR A 48 -1.95 -2.53 -9.37
N ASP A 49 -3.19 -3.01 -9.23
CA ASP A 49 -4.18 -3.03 -10.32
C ASP A 49 -4.76 -1.63 -10.64
N THR A 50 -4.68 -0.67 -9.70
CA THR A 50 -5.28 0.67 -9.87
C THR A 50 -4.26 1.77 -10.13
N LEU A 51 -3.33 1.98 -9.20
CA LEU A 51 -2.31 3.02 -9.30
C LEU A 51 -1.13 2.55 -10.15
N ASP A 52 -0.75 1.28 -10.02
CA ASP A 52 0.43 0.68 -10.65
C ASP A 52 1.72 1.49 -10.37
N PRO A 53 2.16 1.59 -9.09
CA PRO A 53 3.28 2.45 -8.72
C PRO A 53 4.57 2.10 -9.46
N GLU A 54 4.87 0.81 -9.62
CA GLU A 54 6.08 0.37 -10.32
C GLU A 54 6.02 0.69 -11.82
N GLY A 55 4.85 0.53 -12.47
CA GLY A 55 4.65 0.96 -13.86
C GLY A 55 4.76 2.48 -14.06
N LEU A 56 4.55 3.26 -13.01
CA LEU A 56 4.82 4.71 -12.96
C LEU A 56 6.28 5.05 -12.62
N GLY A 57 7.11 4.05 -12.29
CA GLY A 57 8.50 4.23 -11.86
C GLY A 57 8.66 4.58 -10.37
N ALA A 58 7.57 4.62 -9.60
CA ALA A 58 7.61 4.81 -8.16
C ALA A 58 8.05 3.53 -7.42
N ARG A 59 8.62 3.70 -6.23
CA ARG A 59 8.97 2.56 -5.37
C ARG A 59 7.72 2.08 -4.64
N PHE A 60 7.42 0.78 -4.68
CA PHE A 60 6.34 0.19 -3.89
C PHE A 60 6.91 -0.67 -2.75
N LEU A 61 6.42 -0.44 -1.53
CA LEU A 61 6.76 -1.23 -0.34
C LEU A 61 5.51 -1.98 0.15
N PRO A 62 5.34 -3.27 -0.21
CA PRO A 62 4.23 -4.07 0.28
C PRO A 62 4.43 -4.47 1.75
N LEU A 63 3.33 -4.76 2.45
CA LEU A 63 3.37 -5.28 3.82
C LEU A 63 3.32 -6.82 3.86
N TYR A 64 2.81 -7.46 2.81
CA TYR A 64 2.78 -8.92 2.75
C TYR A 64 4.19 -9.52 2.60
N SER A 65 4.39 -10.66 3.25
CA SER A 65 5.48 -11.58 2.99
C SER A 65 5.08 -12.99 3.41
N PRO A 66 5.43 -14.04 2.65
CA PRO A 66 5.33 -15.41 3.12
C PRO A 66 6.17 -15.57 4.41
N ALA A 67 5.54 -16.03 5.49
CA ALA A 67 6.20 -16.20 6.78
C ALA A 67 5.58 -17.37 7.55
N ALA A 68 6.33 -17.92 8.51
CA ALA A 68 5.89 -19.04 9.33
C ALA A 68 4.76 -18.66 10.32
N SER A 69 4.56 -17.36 10.60
CA SER A 69 3.52 -16.86 11.48
C SER A 69 3.13 -15.41 11.12
N PRO A 70 1.95 -14.93 11.54
CA PRO A 70 1.58 -13.51 11.40
C PRO A 70 2.56 -12.55 12.05
N GLN A 71 3.15 -12.91 13.19
CA GLN A 71 4.15 -12.10 13.90
C GLN A 71 5.42 -11.96 13.06
N ALA A 72 5.91 -13.06 12.49
CA ALA A 72 7.08 -13.02 11.61
C ALA A 72 6.81 -12.17 10.34
N ALA A 73 5.59 -12.22 9.80
CA ALA A 73 5.19 -11.34 8.70
C ALA A 73 5.16 -9.87 9.12
N ALA A 74 4.64 -9.56 10.31
CA ALA A 74 4.60 -8.19 10.84
C ALA A 74 6.01 -7.63 11.12
N GLU A 75 6.93 -8.45 11.63
CA GLU A 75 8.34 -8.06 11.82
C GLU A 75 9.02 -7.75 10.48
N ALA A 76 8.81 -8.60 9.46
CA ALA A 76 9.35 -8.36 8.13
C ALA A 76 8.78 -7.07 7.50
N ALA A 77 7.47 -6.82 7.66
CA ALA A 77 6.84 -5.57 7.25
C ALA A 77 7.43 -4.36 7.98
N THR A 78 7.65 -4.46 9.29
CA THR A 78 8.26 -3.42 10.12
C THR A 78 9.66 -3.07 9.63
N GLN A 79 10.51 -4.07 9.38
CA GLN A 79 11.85 -3.85 8.86
C GLN A 79 11.84 -3.17 7.49
N ARG A 80 10.89 -3.53 6.62
CA ARG A 80 10.74 -2.92 5.30
C ARG A 80 10.28 -1.45 5.41
N LEU A 81 9.31 -1.17 6.27
CA LEU A 81 8.80 0.18 6.54
C LEU A 81 9.84 1.08 7.21
N ALA A 82 10.76 0.52 8.00
CA ALA A 82 11.87 1.27 8.59
C ALA A 82 12.81 1.91 7.55
N THR A 83 12.72 1.53 6.28
CA THR A 83 13.45 2.16 5.17
C THR A 83 12.77 3.42 4.62
N LEU A 84 11.57 3.75 5.09
CA LEU A 84 10.86 4.97 4.69
C LEU A 84 11.47 6.20 5.37
N PRO A 85 11.63 7.31 4.63
CA PRO A 85 11.95 8.59 5.26
C PRO A 85 10.78 9.02 6.15
N LEU A 86 11.11 9.57 7.31
CA LEU A 86 10.15 10.22 8.22
C LEU A 86 10.44 11.73 8.29
N PRO A 87 9.40 12.57 8.47
CA PRO A 87 7.99 12.21 8.62
C PRO A 87 7.36 11.72 7.31
N LEU A 88 6.23 11.01 7.40
CA LEU A 88 5.43 10.65 6.23
C LEU A 88 4.77 11.91 5.65
N ASP A 89 4.84 12.09 4.33
CA ASP A 89 4.22 13.25 3.68
C ASP A 89 2.69 13.17 3.66
N ILE A 90 2.15 11.99 3.33
CA ILE A 90 0.70 11.77 3.16
C ILE A 90 0.33 10.37 3.67
N VAL A 91 -0.74 10.31 4.47
CA VAL A 91 -1.43 9.06 4.86
C VAL A 91 -2.91 9.21 4.51
N LEU A 92 -3.40 8.34 3.61
CA LEU A 92 -4.81 8.27 3.24
C LEU A 92 -5.45 7.13 4.02
N LEU A 93 -6.29 7.47 5.00
CA LEU A 93 -7.04 6.52 5.82
C LEU A 93 -8.45 6.30 5.26
N GLY A 94 -8.87 5.04 5.20
CA GLY A 94 -10.28 4.68 5.15
C GLY A 94 -10.85 4.61 6.57
N ILE A 95 -12.15 4.86 6.71
CA ILE A 95 -12.88 4.64 7.96
C ILE A 95 -14.02 3.68 7.64
N GLY A 96 -14.10 2.56 8.37
CA GLY A 96 -15.21 1.62 8.29
C GLY A 96 -16.50 2.20 8.88
N ASP A 97 -17.65 1.59 8.57
CA ASP A 97 -18.95 2.05 9.11
C ASP A 97 -19.04 1.96 10.65
N ASP A 98 -18.18 1.15 11.27
CA ASP A 98 -17.99 0.97 12.71
C ASP A 98 -16.88 1.88 13.29
N GLY A 99 -16.23 2.69 12.45
CA GLY A 99 -15.21 3.66 12.88
C GLY A 99 -13.79 3.13 12.99
N HIS A 100 -13.50 1.91 12.50
CA HIS A 100 -12.13 1.39 12.43
C HIS A 100 -11.30 2.02 11.32
#